data_AF-A0A6J0CCJ7-F1
#
_entry.id   AF-A0A6J0CCJ7-F1
#
_cell.length_a   1.000
_cell.length_b   1.000
_cell.length_c   1.000
_cell.angle_alpha   90.00
_cell.angle_beta   90.00
_cell.angle_gamma   90.00
#
_symmetry.space_group_name_H-M   'P 1'
#
loop_
_entity.id
_entity.type
_entity.pdbx_description
1 polymer ?
#
loop_
_entity_poly.entity_id
_entity_poly.type
_entity_poly.pdbx_seq_one_letter_code
_entity_poly.pdbx_strand_id
1 'polypeptide(L)'
;MVKSVVFDMNGSIYHERQVKELCALHALNNLFQEHGFTKQELDQICYSLSPDVWINPHKSLLGLGNYDINVIMAALQRKGHEAVWFDKRRDPKCLCLDNIEGFILNVPTEYKLGFVLLPLKRRHWVALRKISGTFYNLDSKLETPQLIGKDNELIAYLKEQIDSKEKELFLVVSREVDSKQGWLIDPYLQSKIQNDTDQDSIQYIEDSLPSDIDLQDNATDKRDCQS
;
A
#
# COMPACT_ATOMS: atom_id res chain seq x y z
N MET A 1 -16.18 7.90 -30.06
CA MET A 1 -17.27 7.26 -29.28
C MET A 1 -16.73 7.10 -27.86
N VAL A 2 -17.09 8.02 -26.97
CA VAL A 2 -16.59 8.02 -25.59
C VAL A 2 -17.32 6.89 -24.85
N LYS A 3 -16.60 5.83 -24.48
CA LYS A 3 -17.17 4.79 -23.62
C LYS A 3 -17.25 5.35 -22.22
N SER A 4 -18.46 5.63 -21.78
CA SER A 4 -18.80 5.98 -20.41
C SER A 4 -18.26 4.91 -19.46
N VAL A 5 -17.39 5.31 -18.54
CA VAL A 5 -16.96 4.47 -17.42
C VAL A 5 -18.06 4.56 -16.37
N VAL A 6 -18.93 3.56 -16.36
CA VAL A 6 -19.93 3.38 -15.31
C VAL A 6 -19.21 2.65 -14.18
N PHE A 7 -19.08 3.30 -13.02
CA PHE A 7 -18.58 2.66 -11.81
C PHE A 7 -19.72 1.77 -11.27
N ASP A 8 -19.68 0.49 -11.62
CA ASP A 8 -20.67 -0.46 -11.13
C ASP A 8 -20.47 -0.68 -9.63
N MET A 9 -21.53 -0.46 -8.83
CA MET A 9 -21.54 -0.70 -7.38
C MET A 9 -21.51 -2.19 -6.97
N ASN A 10 -21.27 -3.09 -7.94
CA ASN A 10 -20.88 -4.50 -7.76
C ASN A 10 -19.68 -4.86 -8.67
N GLY A 11 -18.89 -3.85 -9.06
CA GLY A 11 -18.00 -3.84 -10.22
C GLY A 11 -16.83 -4.82 -10.13
N SER A 12 -16.59 -5.52 -11.24
CA SER A 12 -15.42 -6.36 -11.43
C SER A 12 -14.14 -5.53 -11.22
N ILE A 13 -13.20 -6.06 -10.43
CA ILE A 13 -11.86 -5.48 -10.28
C ILE A 13 -11.23 -5.33 -11.66
N TYR A 14 -10.77 -4.12 -11.98
CA TYR A 14 -10.06 -3.85 -13.21
C TYR A 14 -8.68 -4.51 -13.14
N HIS A 15 -8.36 -5.34 -14.15
CA HIS A 15 -7.11 -6.09 -14.20
C HIS A 15 -6.62 -6.26 -15.64
N GLU A 16 -5.51 -5.62 -15.96
CA GLU A 16 -4.73 -5.83 -17.17
C GLU A 16 -3.74 -6.97 -16.98
N ARG A 17 -3.82 -7.95 -17.89
CA ARG A 17 -2.85 -9.04 -17.99
C ARG A 17 -1.66 -8.62 -18.84
N GLN A 18 -0.49 -9.12 -18.48
CA GLN A 18 0.76 -8.73 -19.09
C GLN A 18 0.82 -9.12 -20.56
N VAL A 19 1.16 -8.15 -21.41
CA VAL A 19 1.52 -8.39 -22.80
C VAL A 19 2.96 -7.96 -23.01
N LYS A 20 3.80 -8.88 -23.51
CA LYS A 20 5.25 -8.64 -23.74
C LYS A 20 5.97 -8.23 -22.44
N GLU A 21 6.81 -7.19 -22.47
CA GLU A 21 7.55 -6.71 -21.29
C GLU A 21 6.92 -5.45 -20.66
N LEU A 22 5.65 -5.17 -20.94
CA LEU A 22 4.95 -3.95 -20.50
C LEU A 22 4.47 -4.02 -19.03
N CYS A 23 5.18 -4.72 -18.15
CA CYS A 23 4.75 -4.90 -16.76
C CYS A 23 4.57 -3.56 -16.01
N ALA A 24 5.41 -2.56 -16.27
CA ALA A 24 5.24 -1.22 -15.68
C ALA A 24 3.95 -0.52 -16.12
N LEU A 25 3.57 -0.65 -17.40
CA LEU A 25 2.31 -0.12 -17.92
C LEU A 25 1.11 -0.73 -17.20
N HIS A 26 1.09 -2.07 -17.16
CA HIS A 26 0.00 -2.80 -16.54
C HIS A 26 -0.04 -2.59 -15.03
N ALA A 27 1.11 -2.50 -14.35
CA ALA A 27 1.17 -2.13 -12.94
C ALA A 27 0.54 -0.76 -12.69
N LEU A 28 0.83 0.25 -13.51
CA LEU A 28 0.21 1.58 -13.38
C LEU A 28 -1.30 1.53 -13.62
N ASN A 29 -1.77 0.90 -14.71
CA ASN A 29 -3.20 0.81 -15.02
C ASN A 29 -3.97 0.01 -13.97
N ASN A 30 -3.42 -1.13 -13.52
CA ASN A 30 -3.98 -1.93 -12.44
C ASN A 30 -4.00 -1.13 -11.14
N LEU A 31 -2.93 -0.41 -10.83
CA LEU A 31 -2.88 0.46 -9.67
C LEU A 31 -3.99 1.52 -9.73
N PHE A 32 -4.25 2.18 -10.86
CA PHE A 32 -5.32 3.19 -10.94
C PHE A 32 -6.72 2.61 -11.21
N GLN A 33 -6.83 1.30 -11.36
CA GLN A 33 -8.09 0.61 -11.69
C GLN A 33 -8.75 1.14 -12.97
N GLU A 34 -7.94 1.54 -13.95
CA GLU A 34 -8.41 2.06 -15.24
C GLU A 34 -7.34 1.92 -16.34
N HIS A 35 -7.77 1.99 -17.60
CA HIS A 35 -6.87 2.09 -18.75
C HIS A 35 -6.40 3.53 -18.95
N GLY A 36 -5.63 4.05 -17.99
CA GLY A 36 -5.26 5.47 -17.91
C GLY A 36 -3.93 5.80 -18.60
N PHE A 37 -3.01 4.84 -18.68
CA PHE A 37 -1.72 4.99 -19.36
C PHE A 37 -1.67 4.11 -20.60
N THR A 38 -0.86 4.55 -21.57
CA THR A 38 -0.59 3.79 -22.79
C THR A 38 0.91 3.58 -22.97
N LYS A 39 1.27 2.59 -23.79
CA LYS A 39 2.67 2.38 -24.20
C LYS A 39 3.28 3.64 -24.81
N GLN A 40 2.54 4.32 -25.69
CA GLN A 40 3.02 5.53 -26.35
C GLN A 40 3.35 6.63 -25.33
N GLU A 41 2.52 6.77 -24.30
CA GLU A 41 2.76 7.74 -23.24
C GLU A 41 4.01 7.41 -22.42
N LEU A 42 4.19 6.15 -22.01
CA LEU A 42 5.37 5.72 -21.26
C LEU A 42 6.65 5.81 -22.11
N ASP A 43 6.56 5.54 -23.41
CA ASP A 43 7.66 5.76 -24.34
C ASP A 43 8.05 7.25 -24.38
N GLN A 44 7.07 8.16 -24.46
CA GLN A 44 7.33 9.61 -24.43
C GLN A 44 7.98 10.06 -23.12
N ILE A 45 7.52 9.55 -21.97
CA ILE A 45 8.14 9.81 -20.67
C ILE A 45 9.59 9.35 -20.69
N CYS A 46 9.84 8.11 -21.13
CA CYS A 46 11.18 7.55 -21.24
C CYS A 46 12.10 8.40 -22.12
N TYR A 47 11.62 8.89 -23.26
CA TYR A 47 12.38 9.80 -24.13
C TYR A 47 12.67 11.15 -23.45
N SER A 48 11.70 11.72 -22.74
CA SER A 48 11.87 13.02 -22.07
C SER A 48 12.91 12.98 -20.93
N LEU A 49 13.04 11.83 -20.27
CA LEU A 49 14.02 11.62 -19.19
C LEU A 49 15.44 11.37 -19.71
N SER A 50 15.63 11.14 -21.01
CA SER A 50 16.94 10.89 -21.62
C SER A 50 17.04 11.50 -23.03
N PRO A 51 17.07 12.85 -23.14
CA PRO A 51 17.04 13.55 -24.42
C PRO A 51 18.32 13.36 -25.25
N ASP A 52 19.47 13.10 -24.63
CA ASP A 52 20.79 13.15 -25.30
C ASP A 52 21.27 11.85 -25.95
N VAL A 53 20.43 10.81 -26.03
CA VAL A 53 20.86 9.48 -26.52
C VAL A 53 20.09 9.08 -27.78
N TRP A 54 20.47 9.71 -28.90
CA TRP A 54 19.91 9.45 -30.24
C TRP A 54 20.05 7.97 -30.65
N ILE A 55 21.05 7.26 -30.10
CA ILE A 55 21.14 5.78 -30.12
C ILE A 55 21.60 5.34 -28.73
N ASN A 56 20.69 4.84 -27.89
CA ASN A 56 21.06 4.22 -26.61
C ASN A 56 21.33 2.72 -26.86
N PRO A 57 22.56 2.22 -26.71
CA PRO A 57 22.88 0.79 -26.88
C PRO A 57 22.32 -0.08 -25.75
N HIS A 58 21.77 0.53 -24.70
CA HIS A 58 21.05 -0.11 -23.60
C HIS A 58 19.52 0.15 -23.66
N LYS A 59 19.00 0.83 -24.72
CA LYS A 59 17.56 0.87 -24.99
C LYS A 59 17.10 -0.57 -25.22
N SER A 60 15.91 -0.91 -24.75
CA SER A 60 15.07 -1.92 -25.41
C SER A 60 14.90 -1.48 -26.88
N LEU A 61 15.86 -1.82 -27.74
CA LEU A 61 15.97 -1.47 -29.17
C LEU A 61 14.82 -2.01 -30.03
N LEU A 62 13.75 -2.48 -29.40
CA LEU A 62 12.55 -3.06 -29.99
C LEU A 62 11.25 -2.49 -29.40
N GLY A 63 11.30 -1.50 -28.49
CA GLY A 63 10.08 -0.95 -27.87
C GLY A 63 9.26 -2.03 -27.12
N LEU A 64 9.95 -2.93 -26.41
CA LEU A 64 9.35 -4.13 -25.81
C LEU A 64 8.60 -3.86 -24.49
N GLY A 65 8.86 -2.73 -23.82
CA GLY A 65 8.10 -2.29 -22.65
C GLY A 65 8.81 -2.34 -21.29
N ASN A 66 10.10 -2.68 -21.25
CA ASN A 66 10.87 -2.81 -20.00
C ASN A 66 11.25 -1.44 -19.39
N TYR A 67 10.26 -0.73 -18.85
CA TYR A 67 10.45 0.59 -18.24
C TYR A 67 11.05 0.50 -16.83
N ASP A 68 11.91 1.45 -16.49
CA ASP A 68 12.51 1.58 -15.16
C ASP A 68 11.61 2.36 -14.19
N ILE A 69 12.09 2.51 -12.94
CA ILE A 69 11.36 3.24 -11.90
C ILE A 69 11.17 4.72 -12.23
N ASN A 70 12.09 5.36 -12.96
CA ASN A 70 11.98 6.80 -13.26
C ASN A 70 10.79 7.08 -14.18
N VAL A 71 10.55 6.19 -15.14
CA VAL A 71 9.36 6.26 -16.00
C VAL A 71 8.08 6.11 -15.17
N ILE A 72 8.05 5.17 -14.22
CA ILE A 72 6.91 4.97 -13.30
C ILE A 72 6.69 6.22 -12.44
N MET A 73 7.74 6.78 -11.82
CA MET A 73 7.66 7.99 -11.00
C MET A 73 7.12 9.17 -11.80
N ALA A 74 7.66 9.41 -13.00
CA ALA A 74 7.18 10.48 -13.86
C ALA A 74 5.71 10.27 -14.31
N ALA A 75 5.29 9.02 -14.54
CA ALA A 75 3.89 8.71 -14.85
C ALA A 75 2.95 8.98 -13.65
N LEU A 76 3.35 8.58 -12.44
CA LEU A 76 2.61 8.88 -11.20
C LEU A 76 2.47 10.38 -10.99
N GLN A 77 3.56 11.14 -11.22
CA GLN A 77 3.57 12.59 -11.09
C GLN A 77 2.58 13.27 -12.03
N ARG A 78 2.38 12.76 -13.26
CA ARG A 78 1.36 13.29 -14.18
C ARG A 78 -0.07 13.15 -13.63
N LYS A 79 -0.31 12.16 -12.78
CA LYS A 79 -1.59 11.97 -12.06
C LYS A 79 -1.60 12.60 -10.66
N GLY A 80 -0.62 13.44 -10.31
CA GLY A 80 -0.58 14.12 -9.01
C GLY A 80 -0.19 13.21 -7.82
N HIS A 81 0.43 12.07 -8.11
CA HIS A 81 0.93 11.13 -7.10
C HIS A 81 2.46 11.12 -7.09
N GLU A 82 3.03 10.68 -5.97
CA GLU A 82 4.46 10.48 -5.80
C GLU A 82 4.73 9.02 -5.40
N ALA A 83 5.93 8.54 -5.73
CA ALA A 83 6.42 7.24 -5.29
C ALA A 83 7.46 7.42 -4.18
N VAL A 84 7.19 6.84 -3.02
CA VAL A 84 8.12 6.85 -1.88
C VAL A 84 8.78 5.49 -1.78
N TRP A 85 10.12 5.46 -1.82
CA TRP A 85 10.87 4.23 -1.59
C TRP A 85 10.74 3.83 -0.12
N PHE A 86 10.17 2.66 0.15
CA PHE A 86 10.06 2.15 1.51
C PHE A 86 11.42 1.66 2.04
N ASP A 87 11.82 2.16 3.21
CA ASP A 87 13.01 1.70 3.91
C ASP A 87 12.75 0.34 4.58
N LYS A 88 13.29 -0.74 3.99
CA LYS A 88 13.12 -2.12 4.46
C LYS A 88 13.62 -2.39 5.89
N ARG A 89 14.36 -1.46 6.49
CA ARG A 89 14.79 -1.54 7.89
C ARG A 89 13.65 -1.21 8.86
N ARG A 90 12.56 -0.61 8.38
CA ARG A 90 11.38 -0.27 9.17
C ARG A 90 10.37 -1.41 9.15
N ASP A 91 9.65 -1.59 10.26
CA ASP A 91 8.49 -2.46 10.28
C ASP A 91 7.35 -1.80 9.47
N PRO A 92 6.75 -2.48 8.47
CA PRO A 92 5.59 -1.97 7.70
C PRO A 92 4.41 -1.52 8.56
N LYS A 93 4.33 -1.93 9.84
CA LYS A 93 3.36 -1.39 10.80
C LYS A 93 3.45 0.12 11.00
N CYS A 94 4.56 0.77 10.61
CA CYS A 94 4.66 2.23 10.63
C CYS A 94 3.91 2.93 9.50
N LEU A 95 3.27 2.19 8.59
CA LEU A 95 2.56 2.76 7.45
C LEU A 95 1.14 3.19 7.84
N CYS A 96 0.78 4.44 7.54
CA CYS A 96 -0.59 4.91 7.59
C CYS A 96 -1.30 4.50 6.29
N LEU A 97 -1.90 3.32 6.28
CA LEU A 97 -2.46 2.69 5.07
C LEU A 97 -3.57 3.53 4.41
N ASP A 98 -4.33 4.30 5.18
CA ASP A 98 -5.40 5.16 4.65
C ASP A 98 -4.88 6.34 3.83
N ASN A 99 -3.62 6.74 4.03
CA ASN A 99 -2.95 7.78 3.27
C ASN A 99 -2.20 7.24 2.04
N ILE A 100 -2.26 5.92 1.80
CA ILE A 100 -1.54 5.24 0.71
C ILE A 100 -2.56 4.74 -0.32
N GLU A 101 -2.44 5.25 -1.55
CA GLU A 101 -3.32 4.87 -2.66
C GLU A 101 -3.04 3.43 -3.12
N GLY A 102 -1.78 3.01 -3.05
CA GLY A 102 -1.38 1.63 -3.25
C GLY A 102 0.14 1.46 -3.23
N PHE A 103 0.59 0.32 -3.72
CA PHE A 103 1.99 -0.10 -3.64
C PHE A 103 2.48 -0.59 -5.00
N ILE A 104 3.75 -0.34 -5.28
CA ILE A 104 4.45 -0.92 -6.43
C ILE A 104 5.62 -1.74 -5.91
N LEU A 105 5.64 -3.02 -6.24
CA LEU A 105 6.72 -3.95 -5.95
C LEU A 105 7.59 -4.16 -7.19
N ASN A 106 8.90 -4.18 -7.00
CA ASN A 106 9.85 -4.67 -7.99
C ASN A 106 10.38 -6.02 -7.55
N VAL A 107 10.03 -7.09 -8.26
CA VAL A 107 10.40 -8.45 -7.91
C VAL A 107 11.30 -9.09 -8.98
N PRO A 108 12.27 -9.95 -8.59
CA PRO A 108 13.01 -10.74 -9.57
C PRO A 108 12.06 -11.74 -10.25
N THR A 109 12.21 -11.90 -11.57
CA THR A 109 11.55 -12.96 -12.34
C THR A 109 12.59 -13.93 -12.86
N GLU A 110 12.39 -15.21 -12.56
CA GLU A 110 13.16 -16.30 -13.15
C GLU A 110 12.52 -16.74 -14.47
N TYR A 111 13.35 -16.92 -15.50
CA TYR A 111 12.91 -17.47 -16.77
C TYR A 111 13.38 -18.92 -16.90
N LYS A 112 12.44 -19.84 -17.05
CA LYS A 112 12.72 -21.25 -17.34
C LYS A 112 12.52 -21.49 -18.84
N LEU A 113 13.57 -21.93 -19.53
CA LEU A 113 13.46 -22.40 -20.92
C LEU A 113 13.65 -23.93 -20.90
N GLY A 114 12.54 -24.66 -21.01
CA GLY A 114 12.53 -26.11 -20.78
C GLY A 114 12.97 -26.45 -19.35
N PHE A 115 13.98 -27.31 -19.21
CA PHE A 115 14.58 -27.67 -17.92
C PHE A 115 15.72 -26.75 -17.47
N VAL A 116 16.10 -25.76 -18.29
CA VAL A 116 17.22 -24.86 -18.01
C VAL A 116 16.73 -23.53 -17.43
N LEU A 117 17.23 -23.19 -16.24
CA LEU A 117 17.12 -21.85 -15.69
C LEU A 117 18.12 -20.95 -16.41
N LEU A 118 17.62 -19.97 -17.17
CA LEU A 118 18.49 -18.99 -17.82
C LEU A 118 18.95 -17.96 -16.77
N PRO A 119 20.25 -17.59 -16.72
CA PRO A 119 20.79 -16.65 -15.75
C PRO A 119 20.40 -15.18 -16.02
N LEU A 120 19.33 -14.93 -16.77
CA LEU A 120 18.82 -13.58 -17.00
C LEU A 120 17.85 -13.22 -15.87
N LYS A 121 18.37 -12.55 -14.85
CA LYS A 121 17.55 -11.90 -13.81
C LYS A 121 16.80 -10.72 -14.42
N ARG A 122 15.52 -10.91 -14.74
CA ARG A 122 14.64 -9.81 -15.15
C ARG A 122 13.90 -9.27 -13.94
N ARG A 123 13.54 -8.00 -14.02
CA ARG A 123 12.72 -7.30 -13.04
C ARG A 123 11.27 -7.28 -13.50
N HIS A 124 10.36 -7.25 -12.54
CA HIS A 124 8.93 -7.27 -12.81
C HIS A 124 8.21 -6.35 -11.83
N TRP A 125 7.36 -5.49 -12.37
CA TRP A 125 6.59 -4.52 -11.62
C TRP A 125 5.21 -5.11 -11.30
N VAL A 126 4.85 -5.07 -10.03
CA VAL A 126 3.58 -5.58 -9.50
C VAL A 126 2.89 -4.46 -8.73
N ALA A 127 1.60 -4.27 -8.97
CA ALA A 127 0.79 -3.32 -8.21
C ALA A 127 -0.02 -4.03 -7.12
N LEU A 128 -0.11 -3.42 -5.94
CA LEU A 128 -1.05 -3.80 -4.89
C LEU A 128 -1.97 -2.62 -4.59
N ARG A 129 -3.27 -2.88 -4.41
CA ARG A 129 -4.25 -1.83 -4.14
C ARG A 129 -5.38 -2.29 -3.23
N LYS A 130 -5.88 -1.38 -2.39
CA LYS A 130 -7.14 -1.52 -1.65
C LYS A 130 -8.31 -1.23 -2.58
N ILE A 131 -9.23 -2.19 -2.72
CA ILE A 131 -10.43 -2.08 -3.53
C ILE A 131 -11.59 -2.54 -2.66
N SER A 132 -12.58 -1.68 -2.46
CA SER A 132 -13.75 -1.98 -1.62
C SER A 132 -13.39 -2.49 -0.20
N GLY A 133 -12.31 -1.97 0.38
CA GLY A 133 -11.86 -2.28 1.74
C GLY A 133 -10.92 -3.49 1.88
N THR A 134 -10.60 -4.19 0.79
CA THR A 134 -9.66 -5.33 0.79
C THR A 134 -8.50 -5.11 -0.17
N PHE A 135 -7.32 -5.58 0.19
CA PHE A 135 -6.11 -5.49 -0.62
C PHE A 135 -5.99 -6.67 -1.58
N TYR A 136 -5.57 -6.36 -2.81
CA TYR A 136 -5.34 -7.32 -3.87
C TYR A 136 -3.92 -7.17 -4.42
N ASN A 137 -3.32 -8.32 -4.75
CA ASN A 137 -2.18 -8.42 -5.63
C ASN A 137 -2.69 -8.40 -7.08
N LEU A 138 -2.30 -7.35 -7.81
CA LEU A 138 -2.69 -7.10 -9.20
C LEU A 138 -1.52 -7.36 -10.14
N ASP A 139 -0.71 -8.36 -9.85
CA ASP A 139 0.33 -8.83 -10.75
C ASP A 139 -0.28 -9.20 -12.10
N SER A 140 0.14 -8.45 -13.13
CA SER A 140 -0.29 -8.65 -14.52
C SER A 140 0.01 -10.06 -15.07
N LYS A 141 0.89 -10.85 -14.45
CA LYS A 141 1.10 -12.26 -14.82
C LYS A 141 0.02 -13.21 -14.30
N LEU A 142 -0.77 -12.80 -13.30
CA LEU A 142 -1.88 -13.58 -12.79
C LEU A 142 -3.07 -13.52 -13.75
N GLU A 143 -3.82 -14.61 -13.83
CA GLU A 143 -5.04 -14.66 -14.63
C GLU A 143 -6.14 -13.76 -14.05
N THR A 144 -6.18 -13.66 -12.72
CA THR A 144 -7.13 -12.85 -11.96
C THR A 144 -6.44 -12.19 -10.75
N PRO A 145 -6.96 -11.05 -10.26
CA PRO A 145 -6.51 -10.45 -9.00
C PRO A 145 -6.48 -11.47 -7.86
N GLN A 146 -5.37 -11.50 -7.12
CA GLN A 146 -5.22 -12.38 -5.96
C GLN A 146 -5.54 -11.60 -4.68
N LEU A 147 -6.50 -12.08 -3.90
CA LEU A 147 -6.85 -11.49 -2.61
C LEU A 147 -5.68 -11.65 -1.62
N ILE A 148 -5.30 -10.55 -0.97
CA ILE A 148 -4.35 -10.54 0.15
C ILE A 148 -5.12 -10.56 1.47
N GLY A 149 -6.12 -9.68 1.62
CA GLY A 149 -6.91 -9.56 2.84
C GLY A 149 -7.16 -8.12 3.24
N LYS A 150 -7.24 -7.83 4.54
CA LYS A 150 -7.37 -6.47 5.08
C LYS A 150 -5.99 -5.95 5.50
N ASP A 151 -5.97 -4.93 6.33
CA ASP A 151 -4.77 -4.20 6.74
C ASP A 151 -3.74 -5.14 7.40
N ASN A 152 -4.14 -6.01 8.33
CA ASN A 152 -3.20 -6.90 9.03
C ASN A 152 -2.55 -7.92 8.09
N GLU A 153 -3.34 -8.51 7.19
CA GLU A 153 -2.88 -9.46 6.19
C GLU A 153 -1.95 -8.79 5.17
N LEU A 154 -2.26 -7.55 4.77
CA LEU A 154 -1.35 -6.77 3.93
C LEU A 154 -0.02 -6.51 4.64
N ILE A 155 -0.03 -6.08 5.90
CA ILE A 155 1.21 -5.84 6.65
C ILE A 155 2.06 -7.10 6.73
N ALA A 156 1.44 -8.26 7.01
CA ALA A 156 2.14 -9.54 7.01
C ALA A 156 2.72 -9.88 5.62
N TYR A 157 1.93 -9.67 4.57
CA TYR A 157 2.38 -9.87 3.19
C TYR A 157 3.57 -8.97 2.82
N LEU A 158 3.50 -7.67 3.15
CA LEU A 158 4.56 -6.71 2.86
C LEU A 158 5.86 -7.07 3.58
N LYS A 159 5.79 -7.51 4.84
CA LYS A 159 6.96 -8.00 5.60
C LYS A 159 7.67 -9.12 4.84
N GLU A 160 6.91 -10.11 4.40
CA GLU A 160 7.44 -11.26 3.66
C GLU A 160 8.06 -10.84 2.31
N GLN A 161 7.53 -9.78 1.66
CA GLN A 161 8.14 -9.23 0.45
C GLN A 161 9.45 -8.49 0.72
N ILE A 162 9.54 -7.66 1.76
CA ILE A 162 10.72 -6.84 2.03
C ILE A 162 11.87 -7.60 2.70
N ASP A 163 11.60 -8.77 3.29
CA ASP A 163 12.63 -9.66 3.83
C ASP A 163 13.63 -10.13 2.75
N SER A 164 13.20 -10.16 1.48
CA SER A 164 14.07 -10.42 0.36
C SER A 164 14.86 -9.17 -0.05
N LYS A 165 16.19 -9.27 0.02
CA LYS A 165 17.10 -8.20 -0.46
C LYS A 165 16.92 -7.88 -1.95
N GLU A 166 16.40 -8.81 -2.73
CA GLU A 166 16.20 -8.61 -4.17
C GLU A 166 14.89 -7.92 -4.51
N LYS A 167 13.96 -7.71 -3.57
CA LYS A 167 12.66 -7.07 -3.86
C LYS A 167 12.65 -5.62 -3.38
N GLU A 168 12.18 -4.67 -4.19
CA GLU A 168 11.98 -3.29 -3.76
C GLU A 168 10.49 -2.98 -3.59
N LEU A 169 10.16 -2.11 -2.63
CA LEU A 169 8.80 -1.67 -2.35
C LEU A 169 8.73 -0.14 -2.44
N PHE A 170 7.74 0.33 -3.20
CA PHE A 170 7.40 1.74 -3.36
C PHE A 170 5.97 1.97 -2.90
N LEU A 171 5.76 2.99 -2.09
CA LEU A 171 4.45 3.48 -1.70
C LEU A 171 3.98 4.48 -2.74
N VAL A 172 2.73 4.43 -3.14
CA VAL A 172 2.13 5.44 -4.01
C VAL A 172 1.17 6.28 -3.18
N VAL A 173 1.45 7.56 -3.10
CA VAL A 173 0.75 8.52 -2.23
C VAL A 173 0.44 9.78 -3.01
N SER A 174 -0.49 10.61 -2.52
CA SER A 174 -0.71 11.93 -3.10
C SER A 174 0.50 12.83 -2.81
N ARG A 175 0.71 13.86 -3.64
CA ARG A 175 1.75 14.88 -3.42
C ARG A 175 1.68 15.53 -2.04
N GLU A 176 0.47 15.77 -1.55
CA GLU A 176 0.26 16.39 -0.24
C GLU A 176 0.72 15.46 0.88
N VAL A 177 0.40 14.17 0.79
CA VAL A 177 0.81 13.16 1.77
C VAL A 177 2.33 13.01 1.78
N ASP A 178 2.97 12.96 0.62
CA ASP A 178 4.44 12.87 0.53
C ASP A 178 5.12 14.09 1.17
N SER A 179 4.67 15.30 0.83
CA SER A 179 5.24 16.56 1.34
C SER A 179 5.22 16.67 2.87
N LYS A 180 4.25 16.04 3.52
CA LYS A 180 4.06 16.03 4.98
C LYS A 180 4.53 14.73 5.64
N GLN A 181 5.04 13.78 4.85
CA GLN A 181 5.33 12.41 5.27
C GLN A 181 4.13 11.71 5.96
N GLY A 182 2.90 12.05 5.55
CA GLY A 182 1.67 11.52 6.18
C GLY A 182 1.45 10.02 5.98
N TRP A 183 2.26 9.37 5.14
CA TRP A 183 2.28 7.92 4.97
C TRP A 183 2.98 7.19 6.12
N LEU A 184 3.73 7.91 6.97
CA LEU A 184 4.39 7.38 8.15
C LEU A 184 3.58 7.72 9.40
N ILE A 185 3.26 6.71 10.20
CA ILE A 185 2.69 6.91 11.53
C ILE A 185 3.79 7.47 12.43
N ASP A 186 3.58 8.68 12.95
CA ASP A 186 4.41 9.22 14.00
C ASP A 186 4.14 8.43 15.30
N PRO A 187 5.16 7.78 15.89
CA PRO A 187 5.00 7.08 17.16
C PRO A 187 4.41 7.96 18.28
N TYR A 188 4.63 9.28 18.23
CA TYR A 188 4.10 10.24 19.21
C TYR A 188 2.62 10.56 19.01
N LEU A 189 2.09 10.46 17.79
CA LEU A 189 0.66 10.65 17.54
C LEU A 189 -0.14 9.40 17.95
N GLN A 190 0.44 8.21 17.78
CA GLN A 190 -0.19 6.95 18.15
C GLN A 190 -0.37 6.82 19.67
N SER A 191 0.61 7.25 20.46
CA SER A 191 0.48 7.30 21.93
C SER A 191 -0.56 8.32 22.39
N LYS A 192 -0.69 9.45 21.69
CA LYS A 192 -1.70 10.46 22.01
C LYS A 192 -3.13 10.00 21.70
N ILE A 193 -3.34 9.36 20.55
CA ILE A 193 -4.64 8.78 20.20
C ILE A 193 -5.02 7.66 21.16
N GLN A 194 -4.07 6.77 21.51
CA GLN A 194 -4.32 5.70 22.50
C GLN A 194 -4.71 6.30 23.86
N ASN A 195 -4.01 7.33 24.32
CA ASN A 195 -4.31 8.01 25.58
C ASN A 195 -5.67 8.75 25.56
N ASP A 196 -6.04 9.40 24.46
CA ASP A 196 -7.36 10.06 24.32
C ASP A 196 -8.50 9.03 24.26
N THR A 197 -8.30 7.88 23.58
CA THR A 197 -9.32 6.82 23.50
C THR A 197 -9.53 6.10 24.84
N ASP A 198 -8.45 5.92 25.62
CA ASP A 198 -8.52 5.38 26.98
C ASP A 198 -9.17 6.38 27.95
N GLN A 199 -8.97 7.69 27.78
CA GLN A 199 -9.66 8.72 28.57
C GLN A 199 -11.16 8.79 28.26
N ASP A 200 -11.55 8.76 26.99
CA ASP A 200 -12.96 8.79 26.59
C ASP A 200 -13.71 7.53 27.07
N SER A 201 -13.06 6.35 27.05
CA SER A 201 -13.67 5.12 27.55
C SER A 201 -13.74 5.02 29.08
N ILE A 202 -12.86 5.73 29.82
CA ILE A 202 -12.99 5.90 31.28
C ILE A 202 -14.15 6.83 31.64
N GLN A 203 -14.38 7.90 30.86
CA GLN A 203 -15.42 8.88 31.17
C GLN A 203 -16.84 8.30 31.06
N TYR A 204 -17.08 7.34 30.15
CA TYR A 204 -18.35 6.61 30.08
C TYR A 204 -18.60 5.66 31.26
N ILE A 205 -17.55 5.19 31.94
CA ILE A 205 -17.68 4.27 33.08
C ILE A 205 -18.01 5.04 34.36
N GLU A 206 -17.42 6.23 34.57
CA GLU A 206 -17.69 7.05 35.77
C GLU A 206 -19.14 7.58 35.79
N ASP A 207 -19.73 7.93 34.65
CA ASP A 207 -21.12 8.40 34.57
C ASP A 207 -22.17 7.28 34.74
N SER A 208 -21.74 6.01 34.82
CA SER A 208 -22.63 4.84 34.93
C SER A 208 -22.69 4.23 36.34
N LEU A 209 -21.97 4.80 37.32
CA LEU A 209 -22.03 4.36 38.72
C LEU A 209 -23.09 5.17 39.48
N PRO A 210 -24.15 4.55 40.02
CA PRO A 210 -25.09 5.23 40.90
C PRO A 210 -24.36 5.60 42.20
N SER A 211 -24.27 6.89 42.49
CA SER A 211 -23.97 7.38 43.82
C SER A 211 -25.13 7.04 44.76
N ASP A 212 -24.77 6.67 46.00
CA ASP A 212 -25.63 6.55 47.17
C ASP A 212 -26.22 5.14 47.45
N ILE A 213 -25.48 4.37 48.25
CA ILE A 213 -26.08 3.51 49.27
C ILE A 213 -25.49 3.93 50.62
N ASP A 214 -26.34 4.59 51.40
CA ASP A 214 -26.14 5.02 52.78
C ASP A 214 -25.69 3.88 53.71
N LEU A 215 -24.55 4.07 54.36
CA LEU A 215 -24.17 3.33 55.57
C LEU A 215 -24.75 4.07 56.77
N GLN A 216 -25.88 3.60 57.30
CA GLN A 216 -26.38 4.05 58.60
C GLN A 216 -25.62 3.36 59.75
N ASP A 217 -24.88 4.20 60.46
CA ASP A 217 -24.38 3.97 61.82
C ASP A 217 -25.51 3.52 62.76
N ASN A 218 -25.24 2.46 63.53
CA ASN A 218 -25.93 2.22 64.79
C ASN A 218 -24.92 1.75 65.84
N ALA A 219 -24.39 2.72 66.58
CA ALA A 219 -23.75 2.49 67.86
C ALA A 219 -24.81 2.51 68.97
N THR A 220 -24.90 1.43 69.74
CA THR A 220 -25.41 1.51 71.12
C THR A 220 -24.56 0.66 72.05
N ASP A 221 -23.92 1.38 72.96
CA ASP A 221 -23.19 0.95 74.15
C ASP A 221 -24.06 0.11 75.11
N LYS A 222 -23.47 -0.93 75.73
CA LYS A 222 -23.59 -1.21 77.17
C LYS A 222 -22.62 -2.31 77.64
N ARG A 223 -21.53 -1.82 78.24
CA ARG A 223 -20.88 -2.24 79.50
C ARG A 223 -21.31 -3.51 80.27
N ASP A 224 -20.26 -4.24 80.68
CA ASP A 224 -19.93 -4.76 82.02
C ASP A 224 -20.01 -6.28 82.38
N CYS A 225 -18.87 -6.72 82.95
CA CYS A 225 -18.61 -7.73 83.99
C CYS A 225 -18.34 -9.22 83.67
N GLN A 226 -17.03 -9.54 83.67
CA GLN A 226 -16.32 -10.56 84.49
C GLN A 226 -17.07 -11.83 84.97
N SER A 227 -16.65 -13.01 84.48
CA SER A 227 -15.86 -14.05 85.17
C SER A 227 -15.92 -15.37 84.40
#